data_AF-A0A6J6X9B9-F1
#
_entry.id   AF-A0A6J6X9B9-F1
#
_cell.length_a   1.000
_cell.length_b   1.000
_cell.length_c   1.000
_cell.angle_alpha   90.00
_cell.angle_beta   90.00
_cell.angle_gamma   90.00
#
_symmetry.space_group_name_H-M   'P 1'
#
loop_
_entity.id
_entity.type
_entity.pdbx_description
1 polymer ?
#
loop_
_entity_poly.entity_id
_entity_poly.type
_entity_poly.pdbx_seq_one_letter_code
_entity_poly.pdbx_strand_id
1 'polypeptide(L)'
;MVPRRKLNEVLQEVYRIAQRHDLLVLNVFHAGDGNLHPLLVFDKREPGVMERVLAAGEEIVRVSVAAGGVLSGEHGIGLEKREFMPLMFGPHDLHAQSAMRVAFDPLGIANPFKVLPSPSSCGDAHNIGEDMWV
;
A
#
# COMPACT_ATOMS: atom_id res chain seq x y z
N MET A 1 -9.50 0.75 3.18
CA MET A 1 -10.94 0.49 3.43
C MET A 1 -11.15 -0.95 3.83
N VAL A 2 -12.07 -1.21 4.76
CA VAL A 2 -12.41 -2.55 5.27
C VAL A 2 -13.93 -2.74 5.36
N PRO A 3 -14.45 -3.99 5.40
CA PRO A 3 -15.87 -4.22 5.60
C PRO A 3 -16.37 -3.56 6.89
N ARG A 4 -17.46 -2.79 6.81
CA ARG A 4 -18.01 -2.01 7.94
C ARG A 4 -18.21 -2.84 9.21
N ARG A 5 -18.64 -4.08 9.07
CA ARG A 5 -18.84 -5.03 10.20
C ARG A 5 -17.54 -5.39 10.95
N LYS A 6 -16.37 -5.17 10.34
CA LYS A 6 -15.04 -5.44 10.90
C LYS A 6 -14.29 -4.17 11.31
N LEU A 7 -14.91 -2.99 11.21
CA LEU A 7 -14.24 -1.71 11.46
C LEU A 7 -13.62 -1.65 12.86
N ASN A 8 -14.37 -2.06 13.89
CA ASN A 8 -13.87 -2.09 15.27
C ASN A 8 -12.69 -3.05 15.44
N GLU A 9 -12.81 -4.27 14.91
CA GLU A 9 -11.75 -5.29 14.99
C GLU A 9 -10.44 -4.80 14.35
N VAL A 10 -10.53 -4.25 13.13
CA VAL A 10 -9.37 -3.72 12.41
C VAL A 10 -8.78 -2.51 13.13
N LEU A 11 -9.63 -1.59 13.63
CA LEU A 11 -9.17 -0.41 14.36
C LEU A 11 -8.39 -0.79 15.63
N GLN A 12 -8.88 -1.79 16.38
CA GLN A 12 -8.16 -2.32 17.54
C GLN A 12 -6.80 -2.90 17.15
N GLU A 13 -6.72 -3.61 16.03
CA GLU A 13 -5.45 -4.17 15.58
C GLU A 13 -4.47 -3.08 15.09
N VAL A 14 -4.96 -2.03 14.43
CA VAL A 14 -4.13 -0.85 14.08
C VAL A 14 -3.50 -0.25 15.34
N TYR A 15 -4.26 -0.11 16.43
CA TYR A 15 -3.70 0.39 17.70
C TYR A 15 -2.64 -0.55 18.28
N ARG A 16 -2.85 -1.88 18.21
CA ARG A 16 -1.85 -2.86 18.65
C ARG A 16 -0.58 -2.83 17.81
N ILE A 17 -0.71 -2.71 16.48
CA ILE A 17 0.43 -2.57 15.56
C ILE A 17 1.24 -1.33 15.93
N ALA A 18 0.59 -0.18 16.05
CA ALA A 18 1.27 1.07 16.42
C ALA A 18 2.02 0.92 17.75
N GLN A 19 1.41 0.29 18.75
CA GLN A 19 2.04 0.02 20.04
C GLN A 19 3.26 -0.92 19.93
N ARG A 20 3.19 -1.98 19.12
CA ARG A 20 4.32 -2.91 18.91
C ARG A 20 5.54 -2.22 18.29
N HIS A 21 5.30 -1.21 17.47
CA HIS A 21 6.34 -0.44 16.77
C HIS A 21 6.78 0.83 17.52
N ASP A 22 6.25 1.07 18.72
CA ASP A 22 6.48 2.29 19.51
C ASP A 22 6.16 3.57 18.70
N LEU A 23 4.96 3.58 18.10
CA LEU A 23 4.45 4.68 17.30
C LEU A 23 3.12 5.18 17.85
N LEU A 24 2.87 6.48 17.70
CA LEU A 24 1.55 7.05 17.89
C LEU A 24 0.76 6.93 16.58
N VAL A 25 -0.52 6.58 16.68
CA VAL A 25 -1.45 6.57 15.54
C VAL A 25 -2.69 7.41 15.84
N LEU A 26 -3.02 8.29 14.90
CA LEU A 26 -4.28 9.03 14.87
C LEU A 26 -5.17 8.42 13.80
N ASN A 27 -6.43 8.14 14.12
CA ASN A 27 -7.37 7.58 13.16
C ASN A 27 -8.41 8.62 12.76
N VAL A 28 -8.55 8.84 11.45
CA VAL A 28 -9.70 9.51 10.83
C VAL A 28 -10.42 8.48 9.97
N PHE A 29 -11.74 8.52 9.87
CA PHE A 29 -12.45 7.51 9.08
C PHE A 29 -13.79 8.00 8.52
N HIS A 30 -14.07 7.58 7.29
CA HIS A 30 -15.40 7.59 6.72
C HIS A 30 -16.12 6.31 7.17
N ALA A 31 -16.74 6.34 8.35
CA ALA A 31 -17.37 5.14 8.94
C ALA A 31 -18.49 4.56 8.04
N GLY A 32 -19.17 5.40 7.27
CA GLY A 32 -20.32 5.02 6.45
C GLY A 32 -19.99 4.02 5.33
N ASP A 33 -18.76 4.07 4.81
CA ASP A 33 -18.26 3.19 3.76
C ASP A 33 -17.11 2.26 4.23
N GLY A 34 -16.61 2.45 5.45
CA GLY A 34 -15.57 1.62 6.03
C GLY A 34 -14.15 2.06 5.65
N ASN A 35 -13.97 3.30 5.20
CA ASN A 35 -12.64 3.85 4.90
C ASN A 35 -11.93 4.33 6.17
N LEU A 36 -10.81 3.69 6.49
CA LEU A 36 -9.93 4.05 7.62
C LEU A 36 -8.71 4.82 7.10
N HIS A 37 -8.34 5.88 7.80
CA HIS A 37 -7.14 6.68 7.58
C HIS A 37 -6.29 6.66 8.87
N PRO A 38 -5.53 5.58 9.11
CA PRO A 38 -4.54 5.54 10.16
C PRO A 38 -3.36 6.44 9.77
N LEU A 39 -3.05 7.40 10.63
CA LEU A 39 -1.97 8.37 10.47
C LEU A 39 -0.91 8.06 11.53
N LEU A 40 0.20 7.45 11.11
CA LEU A 40 1.36 7.21 11.97
C LEU A 40 2.08 8.54 12.19
N VAL A 41 2.20 8.95 13.45
CA VAL A 41 2.85 10.20 13.86
C VAL A 41 4.27 9.89 14.31
N PHE A 42 5.25 10.53 13.68
CA PHE A 42 6.66 10.29 13.97
C PHE A 42 7.52 11.52 13.66
N ASP A 43 8.71 11.58 14.26
CA ASP A 43 9.74 12.57 13.93
C ASP A 43 10.84 11.90 13.10
N LYS A 44 10.94 12.24 11.81
CA LYS A 44 11.92 11.66 10.87
C LYS A 44 13.38 11.81 11.32
N ARG A 45 13.69 12.70 12.27
CA ARG A 45 15.04 12.90 12.82
C ARG A 45 15.44 11.79 13.78
N GLU A 46 14.50 11.03 14.31
CA GLU A 46 14.77 9.91 15.20
C GLU A 46 15.41 8.75 14.42
N PRO A 47 16.61 8.27 14.82
CA PRO A 47 17.24 7.14 14.15
C PRO A 47 16.37 5.88 14.18
N GLY A 48 16.22 5.21 13.04
CA GLY A 48 15.48 3.95 12.94
C GLY A 48 13.96 4.09 12.91
N VAL A 49 13.41 5.31 12.97
CA VAL A 49 11.94 5.51 13.01
C VAL A 49 11.27 5.15 11.69
N MET A 50 11.95 5.38 10.56
CA MET A 50 11.38 5.15 9.24
C MET A 50 11.16 3.65 9.01
N GLU A 51 12.08 2.81 9.45
CA GLU A 51 11.99 1.35 9.39
C GLU A 51 10.78 0.85 10.19
N ARG A 52 10.55 1.41 11.39
CA ARG A 52 9.36 1.07 12.21
C ARG A 52 8.07 1.55 11.57
N VAL A 53 8.06 2.76 11.00
CA VAL A 53 6.88 3.34 10.32
C VAL A 53 6.51 2.51 9.09
N LEU A 54 7.49 2.12 8.27
CA LEU A 54 7.26 1.28 7.09
C LEU A 54 6.77 -0.11 7.48
N ALA A 55 7.37 -0.74 8.50
CA ALA A 55 6.93 -2.04 9.01
C ALA A 55 5.50 -1.99 9.57
N ALA A 56 5.17 -0.96 10.37
CA ALA A 56 3.83 -0.74 10.88
C ALA A 56 2.81 -0.52 9.75
N GLY A 57 3.16 0.29 8.75
CA GLY A 57 2.34 0.54 7.57
C GLY A 57 2.04 -0.73 6.78
N GLU A 58 3.05 -1.57 6.55
CA GLU A 58 2.89 -2.88 5.90
C GLU A 58 1.93 -3.79 6.69
N GLU A 59 2.10 -3.91 8.00
CA GLU A 59 1.22 -4.72 8.84
C GLU A 59 -0.24 -4.23 8.80
N ILE A 60 -0.45 -2.92 8.85
CA ILE A 60 -1.78 -2.30 8.76
C ILE A 60 -2.45 -2.64 7.42
N VAL A 61 -1.70 -2.56 6.30
CA VAL A 61 -2.20 -2.93 4.98
C VAL A 61 -2.58 -4.41 4.94
N ARG A 62 -1.71 -5.30 5.43
CA ARG A 62 -1.95 -6.75 5.44
C ARG A 62 -3.18 -7.12 6.27
N VAL A 63 -3.32 -6.55 7.47
CA VAL A 63 -4.51 -6.76 8.32
C VAL A 63 -5.78 -6.25 7.63
N SER A 64 -5.71 -5.10 6.96
CA SER A 64 -6.85 -4.54 6.23
C SER A 64 -7.29 -5.46 5.08
N VAL A 65 -6.35 -6.00 4.30
CA VAL A 65 -6.67 -6.93 3.20
C VAL A 65 -7.15 -8.28 3.74
N ALA A 66 -6.51 -8.83 4.77
CA ALA A 66 -6.93 -10.08 5.42
C ALA A 66 -8.34 -9.98 6.03
N ALA A 67 -8.75 -8.79 6.46
CA ALA A 67 -10.12 -8.54 6.90
C ALA A 67 -11.15 -8.58 5.74
N GLY A 68 -10.73 -8.69 4.49
CA GLY A 68 -11.57 -8.58 3.29
C GLY A 68 -11.73 -7.14 2.81
N GLY A 69 -10.78 -6.28 3.18
CA GLY A 69 -10.69 -4.90 2.69
C GLY A 69 -9.94 -4.78 1.37
N VAL A 70 -9.61 -3.54 1.01
CA VAL A 70 -8.88 -3.19 -0.21
C VAL A 70 -7.67 -2.31 0.11
N LEU A 71 -6.62 -2.41 -0.70
CA LEU A 71 -5.35 -1.66 -0.54
C LEU A 71 -5.56 -0.15 -0.52
N SER A 72 -6.53 0.34 -1.28
CA SER A 72 -6.90 1.74 -1.30
C SER A 72 -8.39 1.91 -1.58
N GLY A 73 -9.07 2.67 -0.72
CA GLY A 73 -10.45 3.10 -0.97
C GLY A 73 -10.49 4.31 -1.91
N GLU A 74 -9.61 5.29 -1.69
CA GLU A 74 -9.63 6.57 -2.41
C GLU A 74 -8.25 7.15 -2.78
N HIS A 75 -7.18 6.86 -2.02
CA HIS A 75 -5.87 7.50 -2.21
C HIS A 75 -5.01 6.88 -3.33
N GLY A 76 -5.49 5.82 -3.98
CA GLY A 76 -4.74 5.06 -4.98
C GLY A 76 -3.61 4.19 -4.39
N ILE A 77 -2.80 3.61 -5.27
CA ILE A 77 -1.71 2.67 -4.96
C ILE A 77 -0.34 3.38 -4.92
N GLY A 78 -0.05 4.21 -5.93
CA GLY A 78 1.19 4.97 -6.01
C GLY A 78 2.45 4.08 -6.02
N LEU A 79 3.52 4.57 -5.40
CA LEU A 79 4.74 3.77 -5.17
C LEU A 79 4.59 2.91 -3.91
N GLU A 80 4.08 3.51 -2.84
CA GLU A 80 4.05 2.94 -1.50
C GLU A 80 3.32 1.60 -1.42
N LYS A 81 2.21 1.43 -2.17
CA LYS A 81 1.37 0.23 -2.04
C LYS A 81 1.53 -0.77 -3.18
N ARG A 82 2.36 -0.49 -4.18
CA ARG A 82 2.44 -1.31 -5.40
C ARG A 82 2.86 -2.75 -5.10
N GLU A 83 3.77 -2.94 -4.15
CA GLU A 83 4.29 -4.26 -3.76
C GLU A 83 3.23 -5.11 -3.06
N PHE A 84 2.14 -4.49 -2.56
CA PHE A 84 1.03 -5.19 -1.94
C PHE A 84 -0.08 -5.58 -2.93
N MET A 85 0.01 -5.17 -4.20
CA MET A 85 -0.97 -5.54 -5.24
C MET A 85 -1.21 -7.06 -5.35
N PRO A 86 -0.19 -7.94 -5.21
CA PRO A 86 -0.41 -9.39 -5.21
C PRO A 86 -1.26 -9.92 -4.05
N LEU A 87 -1.51 -9.12 -3.00
CA LEU A 87 -2.44 -9.49 -1.93
C LEU A 87 -3.90 -9.45 -2.40
N MET A 88 -4.21 -8.72 -3.48
CA MET A 88 -5.56 -8.55 -4.01
C MET A 88 -5.74 -9.15 -5.41
N PHE A 89 -4.68 -9.20 -6.20
CA PHE A 89 -4.75 -9.53 -7.63
C PHE A 89 -3.84 -10.71 -7.94
N GLY A 90 -4.40 -11.69 -8.67
CA GLY A 90 -3.63 -12.82 -9.13
C GLY A 90 -2.68 -12.43 -10.28
N PRO A 91 -1.76 -13.32 -10.67
CA PRO A 91 -0.83 -13.06 -11.77
C PRO A 91 -1.52 -12.69 -13.09
N HIS A 92 -2.67 -13.31 -13.40
CA HIS A 92 -3.44 -13.00 -14.61
C HIS A 92 -4.09 -11.61 -14.56
N ASP A 93 -4.58 -11.20 -13.40
CA ASP A 93 -5.17 -9.85 -13.21
C ASP A 93 -4.09 -8.78 -13.38
N LEU A 94 -2.92 -8.99 -12.77
CA LEU A 94 -1.78 -8.07 -12.88
C LEU A 94 -1.24 -8.00 -14.31
N HIS A 95 -1.19 -9.14 -15.01
CA HIS A 95 -0.81 -9.17 -16.42
C HIS A 95 -1.80 -8.37 -17.29
N ALA A 96 -3.10 -8.54 -17.08
CA ALA A 96 -4.13 -7.79 -17.82
C ALA A 96 -4.01 -6.27 -17.56
N GLN A 97 -3.76 -5.86 -16.31
CA GLN A 97 -3.53 -4.45 -15.98
C GLN A 97 -2.25 -3.90 -16.65
N SER A 98 -1.17 -4.68 -16.68
CA SER A 98 0.07 -4.30 -17.36
C SER A 98 -0.12 -4.20 -18.88
N ALA A 99 -0.84 -5.14 -19.49
CA ALA A 99 -1.18 -5.12 -20.92
C ALA A 99 -1.99 -3.87 -21.30
N MET A 100 -2.95 -3.47 -20.46
CA MET A 100 -3.69 -2.21 -20.64
C MET A 100 -2.73 -1.02 -20.61
N ARG A 101 -1.81 -0.93 -19.64
CA ARG A 101 -0.81 0.15 -19.57
C ARG A 101 0.02 0.22 -20.85
N VAL A 102 0.55 -0.91 -21.33
CA VAL A 102 1.38 -0.98 -22.54
C VAL A 102 0.62 -0.55 -23.80
N ALA A 103 -0.68 -0.82 -23.88
CA ALA A 103 -1.49 -0.42 -25.03
C ALA A 103 -1.61 1.11 -25.18
N PHE A 104 -1.54 1.86 -24.07
CA PHE A 104 -1.69 3.32 -24.06
C PHE A 104 -0.37 4.07 -23.81
N ASP A 105 0.62 3.43 -23.20
CA ASP A 105 1.95 3.97 -22.91
C ASP A 105 3.04 2.94 -23.32
N PRO A 106 3.24 2.73 -24.63
CA PRO A 106 4.20 1.73 -25.13
C PRO A 106 5.65 2.09 -24.83
N LEU A 107 5.93 3.36 -24.50
CA LEU A 107 7.27 3.83 -24.12
C LEU A 107 7.50 3.84 -22.60
N GLY A 108 6.47 3.59 -21.79
CA GLY A 108 6.58 3.57 -20.33
C GLY A 108 6.92 4.92 -19.70
N ILE A 109 6.56 6.04 -20.34
CA ILE A 109 6.92 7.39 -19.88
C ILE A 109 5.91 7.99 -18.90
N ALA A 110 4.68 7.48 -18.88
CA ALA A 110 3.60 8.01 -18.05
C ALA A 110 3.66 7.43 -16.63
N ASN A 111 4.30 8.17 -15.70
CA ASN A 111 4.44 7.77 -14.30
C ASN A 111 5.06 6.37 -14.13
N PRO A 112 6.31 6.17 -14.58
CA PRO A 112 6.97 4.89 -14.45
C PRO A 112 7.03 4.45 -12.98
N PHE A 113 7.06 3.12 -12.76
CA PHE A 113 7.20 2.47 -11.45
C PHE A 113 6.02 2.59 -10.48
N LYS A 114 4.96 3.34 -10.81
CA LYS A 114 3.76 3.48 -9.96
C LYS A 114 2.73 2.39 -10.25
N VAL A 115 1.89 2.12 -9.26
CA VAL A 115 0.69 1.25 -9.28
C VAL A 115 0.97 -0.23 -9.42
N LEU A 116 1.70 -0.68 -10.44
CA LEU A 116 1.99 -2.09 -10.66
C LEU A 116 3.31 -2.50 -9.98
N PRO A 117 3.42 -3.73 -9.42
CA PRO A 117 4.67 -4.26 -8.89
C PRO A 117 5.79 -4.20 -9.94
N SER A 118 7.03 -3.98 -9.52
CA SER A 118 8.18 -3.99 -10.44
C SER A 118 9.09 -5.20 -10.17
N PRO A 119 9.51 -5.95 -11.19
CA PRO A 119 9.11 -5.84 -12.59
C PRO A 119 7.71 -6.43 -12.84
N SER A 120 6.82 -5.70 -13.53
CA SER A 120 5.52 -6.25 -13.96
C SER A 120 5.60 -6.95 -15.33
N SER A 121 6.71 -6.75 -16.05
CA SER A 121 6.99 -7.31 -17.37
C SER A 121 8.49 -7.45 -17.59
N CYS A 122 8.92 -8.22 -18.60
CA CYS A 122 10.34 -8.28 -18.99
C CYS A 122 10.88 -6.90 -19.42
N GLY A 123 10.05 -6.02 -20.01
CA GLY A 123 10.45 -4.67 -20.38
C GLY A 123 10.72 -3.77 -19.16
N ASP A 124 9.97 -3.97 -18.07
CA ASP A 124 10.14 -3.20 -16.83
C ASP A 124 11.46 -3.53 -16.12
N ALA A 125 11.90 -4.79 -16.19
CA ALA A 125 13.13 -5.25 -15.54
C ALA A 125 14.40 -4.54 -16.05
N HIS A 126 14.38 -4.04 -17.29
CA HIS A 126 15.52 -3.37 -17.91
C HIS A 126 15.66 -1.88 -17.54
N ASN A 127 14.65 -1.30 -16.87
CA ASN A 127 14.59 0.14 -16.59
C ASN A 127 14.72 0.49 -15.09
N ILE A 128 14.92 -0.49 -14.20
CA ILE A 128 15.01 -0.23 -12.76
C ILE A 128 16.40 0.34 -12.45
N GLY A 129 16.51 1.67 -12.32
CA GLY A 129 17.73 2.32 -11.82
C GLY A 129 18.00 1.95 -10.37
N GLU A 130 19.27 1.76 -9.99
CA GLU A 130 19.69 1.31 -8.64
C GLU A 130 19.21 2.25 -7.51
N ASP A 131 18.88 3.51 -7.82
CA ASP A 131 18.48 4.56 -6.85
C ASP A 131 16.97 4.88 -6.85
N MET A 132 16.12 4.02 -7.44
CA MET A 132 14.66 4.22 -7.51
C MET A 132 13.94 3.75 -6.23
N TRP A 133 14.35 4.28 -5.07
CA TRP A 133 13.62 4.15 -3.80
C TRP A 133 13.54 5.51 -3.12
N VAL A 134 12.45 5.77 -2.40
CA VAL A 134 12.30 6.96 -1.52
C VAL A 134 13.07 6.74 -0.24
#